data_AF-A0A1L3SU46-F1
#
_entry.id   AF-A0A1L3SU46-F1
#
_cell.length_a   1.000
_cell.length_b   1.000
_cell.length_c   1.000
_cell.angle_alpha   90.00
_cell.angle_beta   90.00
_cell.angle_gamma   90.00
#
_symmetry.space_group_name_H-M   'P 1'
#
loop_
_entity.id
_entity.type
_entity.pdbx_description
1 polymer ?
#
loop_
_entity_poly.entity_id
_entity_poly.type
_entity_poly.pdbx_seq_one_letter_code
_entity_poly.pdbx_strand_id
1 'polypeptide(L)'
;MNCDGNLEVMLLRPRRGGSWRVPAARFSVTRTELQSADRAAFQEAGIMGRVGSEPLGRYVALRLRPCGSRKAVEVTVHGLHVWGTLVSWPNDVKVIRRWMAPAEAAVSIEEAGLRDIFASLVSGAAPVQPELPSCSRTVAVRNGSVSGLASSPTTVRFAPC
;
A
#
# COMPACT_ATOMS: atom_id res chain seq x y z
N MET A 1 6.71 5.84 18.89
CA MET A 1 6.83 7.12 19.60
C MET A 1 8.31 7.44 19.72
N ASN A 2 8.69 8.71 19.58
CA ASN A 2 10.05 9.15 19.86
C ASN A 2 10.27 9.28 21.39
N CYS A 3 11.46 9.71 21.80
CA CYS A 3 11.83 9.83 23.21
C CYS A 3 10.93 10.81 24.00
N ASP A 4 10.27 11.74 23.31
CA ASP A 4 9.35 12.72 23.89
C ASP A 4 7.89 12.22 23.93
N GLY A 5 7.65 10.97 23.54
CA GLY A 5 6.31 10.38 23.49
C GLY A 5 5.51 10.72 22.22
N ASN A 6 6.10 11.48 21.28
CA ASN A 6 5.40 11.90 20.07
C ASN A 6 5.39 10.79 19.02
N LEU A 7 4.29 10.67 18.29
CA LEU A 7 4.21 9.75 17.16
C LEU A 7 4.99 10.32 15.97
N GLU A 8 5.76 9.47 15.30
CA GLU A 8 6.51 9.82 14.10
C GLU A 8 6.23 8.78 13.02
N VAL A 9 6.29 9.22 11.76
CA VAL A 9 6.17 8.36 10.60
C VAL A 9 7.45 8.40 9.78
N MET A 10 7.87 7.23 9.31
CA MET A 10 9.02 7.12 8.42
C MET A 10 8.57 7.24 6.98
N LEU A 11 9.15 8.21 6.25
CA LEU A 11 8.99 8.33 4.81
C LEU A 11 10.32 8.15 4.07
N LEU A 12 10.18 7.64 2.85
CA LEU A 12 11.25 7.45 1.89
C LEU A 12 10.96 8.29 0.65
N ARG A 13 12.01 8.87 0.06
CA ARG A 13 11.95 9.53 -1.25
C ARG A 13 13.13 9.07 -2.10
N PRO A 14 12.98 8.77 -3.39
CA PRO A 14 14.13 8.46 -4.24
C PRO A 14 15.11 9.65 -4.30
N ARG A 15 16.43 9.39 -4.28
CA ARG A 15 17.44 10.46 -4.38
C ARG A 15 17.38 11.22 -5.71
N ARG A 16 16.97 10.56 -6.79
CA ARG A 16 16.86 11.14 -8.13
C ARG A 16 15.59 12.00 -8.31
N GLY A 17 14.85 12.27 -7.23
CA GLY A 17 13.57 12.97 -7.27
C GLY A 17 12.38 12.03 -7.27
N GLY A 18 11.20 12.59 -6.99
CA GLY A 18 9.94 11.87 -6.84
C GLY A 18 9.27 12.16 -5.51
N SER A 19 8.13 11.52 -5.30
CA SER A 19 7.23 11.74 -4.18
C SER A 19 7.68 10.96 -2.94
N TRP A 20 7.28 11.44 -1.76
CA TRP A 20 7.44 10.70 -0.52
C TRP A 20 6.51 9.48 -0.49
N ARG A 21 7.00 8.38 0.10
CA ARG A 21 6.26 7.12 0.24
C ARG A 21 6.64 6.39 1.52
N VAL A 22 5.74 5.55 2.02
CA VAL A 22 6.05 4.61 3.09
C VAL A 22 6.87 3.42 2.57
N PRO A 23 7.66 2.74 3.43
CA PRO A 23 8.27 1.46 3.09
C PRO A 23 7.18 0.46 2.69
N ALA A 24 7.30 -0.13 1.51
CA ALA A 24 6.27 -1.01 0.97
C ALA A 24 6.89 -2.28 0.41
N ALA A 25 6.29 -3.42 0.74
CA ALA A 25 6.72 -4.70 0.20
C ALA A 25 6.29 -4.84 -1.26
N ARG A 26 7.11 -5.52 -2.06
CA ARG A 26 6.62 -6.12 -3.29
C ARG A 26 5.77 -7.33 -2.93
N PHE A 27 4.71 -7.55 -3.69
CA PHE A 27 3.83 -8.70 -3.51
C PHE A 27 4.63 -10.01 -3.48
N SER A 28 4.35 -10.86 -2.50
CA SER A 28 5.00 -12.16 -2.30
C SER A 28 3.94 -13.17 -1.87
N VAL A 29 3.85 -14.29 -2.59
CA VAL A 29 2.84 -15.35 -2.33
C VAL A 29 3.12 -16.10 -1.02
N THR A 30 4.37 -16.06 -0.54
CA THR A 30 4.84 -16.90 0.58
C THR A 30 4.89 -16.17 1.93
N ARG A 31 4.44 -14.90 2.01
CA ARG A 31 4.54 -14.09 3.23
C ARG A 31 3.19 -13.51 3.62
N THR A 32 2.96 -13.41 4.92
CA THR A 32 1.83 -12.64 5.46
C THR A 32 2.05 -11.14 5.25
N GLU A 33 0.98 -10.34 5.39
CA GLU A 33 1.06 -8.88 5.30
C GLU A 33 2.06 -8.31 6.32
N LEU A 34 2.04 -8.82 7.56
CA LEU A 34 2.95 -8.43 8.64
C LEU A 34 4.41 -8.75 8.32
N GLN A 35 4.70 -9.97 7.85
CA GLN A 35 6.05 -10.37 7.46
C GLN A 35 6.56 -9.55 6.28
N SER A 36 5.64 -9.17 5.38
CA SER A 36 5.96 -8.33 4.23
C SER A 36 6.29 -6.91 4.67
N ALA A 37 5.48 -6.32 5.56
CA ALA A 37 5.69 -4.99 6.13
C ALA A 37 7.01 -4.91 6.91
N ASP A 38 7.30 -5.90 7.76
CA ASP A 38 8.56 -5.99 8.53
C ASP A 38 9.78 -6.03 7.60
N ARG A 39 9.73 -6.92 6.60
CA ARG A 39 10.79 -7.02 5.60
C ARG A 39 10.98 -5.73 4.81
N ALA A 40 9.90 -5.04 4.45
CA ALA A 40 9.97 -3.78 3.73
C ALA A 40 10.59 -2.66 4.58
N ALA A 41 10.22 -2.57 5.86
CA ALA A 41 10.83 -1.63 6.81
C ALA A 41 12.35 -1.83 6.90
N PHE A 42 12.80 -3.08 6.96
CA PHE A 42 14.24 -3.39 6.94
C PHE A 42 14.90 -3.08 5.59
N GLN A 43 14.37 -3.61 4.48
CA GLN A 43 15.04 -3.53 3.18
C GLN A 43 15.02 -2.13 2.57
N GLU A 44 13.92 -1.40 2.72
CA GLU A 44 13.76 -0.08 2.12
C GLU A 44 14.23 1.04 3.05
N ALA A 45 13.99 0.91 4.36
CA ALA A 45 14.27 1.96 5.34
C ALA A 45 15.35 1.62 6.36
N GLY A 46 15.87 0.39 6.40
CA GLY A 46 16.86 -0.02 7.41
C GLY A 46 16.31 0.03 8.84
N ILE A 47 15.00 -0.15 9.02
CA ILE A 47 14.36 -0.11 10.35
C ILE A 47 14.20 -1.54 10.86
N MET A 48 14.57 -1.74 12.13
CA MET A 48 14.33 -2.96 12.88
C MET A 48 13.31 -2.70 13.97
N GLY A 49 12.38 -3.63 14.14
CA GLY A 49 11.31 -3.47 15.11
C GLY A 49 10.32 -4.62 15.07
N ARG A 50 9.13 -4.36 15.59
CA ARG A 50 8.01 -5.30 15.57
C ARG A 50 6.77 -4.62 15.00
N VAL A 51 6.23 -5.20 13.92
CA VAL A 51 4.99 -4.74 13.30
C VAL A 51 3.80 -5.12 14.18
N GLY A 52 2.88 -4.18 14.40
CA GLY A 52 1.63 -4.41 15.09
C GLY A 52 0.66 -5.24 14.24
N SER A 53 -0.03 -6.19 14.87
CA SER A 53 -1.01 -7.04 14.18
C SER A 53 -2.19 -6.25 13.64
N GLU A 54 -2.62 -5.21 14.36
CA GLU A 54 -3.72 -4.35 13.96
C GLU A 54 -3.23 -3.33 12.92
N PRO A 55 -3.88 -3.24 11.75
CA PRO A 55 -3.55 -2.21 10.78
C PRO A 55 -3.97 -0.82 11.28
N LEU A 56 -3.14 0.17 10.97
CA LEU A 56 -3.46 1.59 11.12
C LEU A 56 -4.41 2.09 10.04
N GLY A 57 -4.86 1.25 9.11
CA GLY A 57 -5.75 1.66 8.03
C GLY A 57 -5.42 0.96 6.73
N ARG A 58 -6.34 1.10 5.78
CA ARG A 58 -6.23 0.54 4.44
C ARG A 58 -6.60 1.62 3.43
N TYR A 59 -6.02 1.58 2.25
CA TYR A 59 -6.43 2.45 1.16
C TYR A 59 -6.14 1.80 -0.19
N VAL A 60 -6.78 2.30 -1.25
CA VAL A 60 -6.55 1.81 -2.61
C VAL A 60 -5.56 2.73 -3.32
N ALA A 61 -4.45 2.16 -3.78
CA ALA A 61 -3.45 2.84 -4.60
C ALA A 61 -3.53 2.37 -6.06
N LEU A 62 -3.34 3.29 -7.01
CA LEU A 62 -3.16 2.95 -8.42
C LEU A 62 -1.68 2.73 -8.71
N ARG A 63 -1.30 1.48 -8.99
CA ARG A 63 0.07 1.12 -9.38
C ARG A 63 0.17 1.03 -10.90
N LEU A 64 1.14 1.74 -11.48
CA LEU A 64 1.46 1.64 -12.90
C LEU A 64 2.27 0.37 -13.15
N ARG A 65 1.82 -0.46 -14.09
CA ARG A 65 2.55 -1.63 -14.56
C ARG A 65 3.55 -1.26 -15.65
N PRO A 66 4.59 -2.08 -15.89
CA PRO A 66 5.53 -1.84 -16.99
C PRO A 66 4.86 -1.71 -18.36
N CYS A 67 3.73 -2.39 -18.57
CA CYS A 67 2.91 -2.31 -19.80
C CYS A 67 2.06 -1.03 -19.91
N GLY A 68 2.19 -0.06 -19.00
CA GLY A 68 1.46 1.20 -19.01
C GLY A 68 0.03 1.13 -18.43
N SER A 69 -0.51 -0.06 -18.15
CA SER A 69 -1.81 -0.19 -17.50
C SER A 69 -1.74 0.15 -16.01
N ARG A 70 -2.80 0.73 -15.45
CA ARG A 70 -2.93 0.97 -14.00
C ARG A 70 -3.69 -0.19 -13.36
N LYS A 71 -3.21 -0.66 -12.21
CA LYS A 71 -3.88 -1.67 -11.39
C LYS A 71 -4.21 -1.06 -10.03
N ALA A 72 -5.46 -1.16 -9.62
CA ALA A 72 -5.86 -0.87 -8.24
C ALA A 72 -5.28 -1.95 -7.32
N VAL A 73 -4.59 -1.51 -6.28
CA VAL A 73 -3.98 -2.37 -5.27
C VAL A 73 -4.39 -1.84 -3.91
N GLU A 74 -4.98 -2.69 -3.09
CA GLU A 74 -5.21 -2.37 -1.68
C GLU A 74 -3.87 -2.36 -0.93
N VAL A 75 -3.66 -1.32 -0.14
CA VAL A 75 -2.48 -1.13 0.69
C VAL A 75 -2.93 -1.11 2.14
N THR A 76 -2.48 -2.09 2.90
CA THR A 76 -2.66 -2.14 4.36
C THR A 76 -1.46 -1.48 5.04
N VAL A 77 -1.72 -0.48 5.87
CA VAL A 77 -0.69 0.24 6.63
C VAL A 77 -0.67 -0.29 8.06
N HIS A 78 0.50 -0.66 8.56
CA HIS A 78 0.67 -1.15 9.93
C HIS A 78 1.59 -0.22 10.73
N GLY A 79 1.35 -0.17 12.04
CA GLY A 79 2.26 0.47 12.98
C GLY A 79 3.49 -0.40 13.20
N LEU A 80 4.64 0.24 13.45
CA LEU A 80 5.90 -0.44 13.75
C LEU A 80 6.45 0.10 15.06
N HIS A 81 6.67 -0.80 16.02
CA HIS A 81 7.43 -0.47 17.22
C HIS A 81 8.92 -0.62 16.92
N VAL A 82 9.63 0.51 16.87
CA VAL A 82 11.02 0.57 16.41
C VAL A 82 11.99 0.26 17.54
N TRP A 83 12.93 -0.65 17.30
CA TRP A 83 14.03 -0.96 18.22
C TRP A 83 15.35 -0.37 17.75
N GLY A 84 15.53 -0.20 16.44
CA GLY A 84 16.77 0.28 15.88
C GLY A 84 16.61 0.79 14.47
N THR A 85 17.49 1.73 14.12
CA THR A 85 17.58 2.30 12.78
C THR A 85 19.01 2.14 12.30
N LEU A 86 19.21 1.42 11.20
CA LEU A 86 20.53 1.16 10.64
C LEU A 86 21.11 2.39 9.93
N VAL A 87 22.42 2.52 10.00
CA VAL A 87 23.21 3.54 9.29
C VAL A 87 23.47 3.13 7.84
N SER A 88 23.67 1.83 7.58
CA SER A 88 23.74 1.26 6.23
C SER A 88 22.75 0.09 6.09
N TRP A 89 22.05 0.03 4.96
CA TRP A 89 21.03 -0.96 4.66
C TRP A 89 20.87 -1.11 3.14
N PRO A 90 20.17 -2.15 2.63
CA PRO A 90 20.19 -2.51 1.21
C PRO A 90 19.85 -1.40 0.19
N ASN A 91 19.11 -0.36 0.60
CA ASN A 91 18.66 0.72 -0.29
C ASN A 91 19.12 2.12 0.16
N ASP A 92 20.05 2.23 1.12
CA ASP A 92 20.54 3.50 1.67
C ASP A 92 21.05 4.51 0.64
N VAL A 93 21.73 4.03 -0.41
CA VAL A 93 22.25 4.89 -1.47
C VAL A 93 21.16 5.36 -2.45
N LYS A 94 20.00 4.68 -2.49
CA LYS A 94 18.95 4.93 -3.50
C LYS A 94 17.87 5.89 -3.00
N VAL A 95 17.66 5.97 -1.70
CA VAL A 95 16.59 6.77 -1.09
C VAL A 95 17.13 7.79 -0.08
N ILE A 96 16.33 8.81 0.18
CA ILE A 96 16.41 9.70 1.31
C ILE A 96 15.36 9.22 2.30
N ARG A 97 15.78 9.05 3.55
CA ARG A 97 14.94 8.58 4.65
C ARG A 97 14.72 9.72 5.63
N ARG A 98 13.48 9.95 6.07
CA ARG A 98 13.17 11.00 7.05
C ARG A 98 12.03 10.59 7.97
N TRP A 99 12.25 10.78 9.27
CA TRP A 99 11.19 10.78 10.28
C TRP A 99 10.47 12.13 10.22
N MET A 100 9.14 12.09 10.22
CA MET A 100 8.29 13.28 10.18
C MET A 100 7.17 13.14 11.21
N ALA A 101 6.68 14.28 11.69
CA ALA A 101 5.42 14.31 12.43
C ALA A 101 4.26 13.92 11.48
N PRO A 102 3.20 13.26 11.95
CA PRO A 102 2.07 12.84 11.10
C PRO A 102 1.44 13.99 10.32
N ALA A 103 1.34 15.18 10.93
CA ALA A 103 0.85 16.38 10.26
C ALA A 103 1.73 16.82 9.08
N GLU A 104 3.06 16.82 9.26
CA GLU A 104 4.02 17.15 8.19
C GLU A 104 3.97 16.08 7.07
N ALA A 105 3.85 14.81 7.45
CA ALA A 105 3.78 13.70 6.53
C ALA A 105 2.51 13.71 5.67
N ALA A 106 1.36 14.07 6.25
CA ALA A 106 0.09 14.19 5.53
C ALA A 106 0.17 15.21 4.38
N VAL A 107 0.91 16.31 4.57
CA VAL A 107 1.14 17.33 3.52
C VAL A 107 2.15 16.85 2.47
N SER A 108 3.09 16.01 2.86
CA SER A 108 4.22 15.57 2.02
C SER A 108 3.90 14.39 1.09
N ILE A 109 2.86 13.62 1.39
CA ILE A 109 2.42 12.46 0.60
C ILE A 109 1.61 12.91 -0.63
N GLU A 110 1.62 12.13 -1.71
CA GLU A 110 0.74 12.33 -2.88
C GLU A 110 -0.52 11.46 -2.86
N GLU A 111 -0.42 10.26 -2.30
CA GLU A 111 -1.50 9.28 -2.24
C GLU A 111 -2.58 9.71 -1.22
N ALA A 112 -3.74 10.16 -1.70
CA ALA A 112 -4.82 10.72 -0.86
C ALA A 112 -5.21 9.81 0.32
N GLY A 113 -5.44 8.52 0.07
CA GLY A 113 -5.82 7.59 1.14
C GLY A 113 -4.74 7.41 2.23
N LEU A 114 -3.46 7.56 1.88
CA LEU A 114 -2.39 7.55 2.88
C LEU A 114 -2.34 8.87 3.67
N ARG A 115 -2.65 10.00 3.03
CA ARG A 115 -2.81 11.28 3.75
C ARG A 115 -3.91 11.19 4.79
N ASP A 116 -5.05 10.58 4.45
CA ASP A 116 -6.19 10.43 5.35
C ASP A 116 -5.82 9.58 6.57
N ILE A 117 -5.06 8.49 6.36
CA ILE A 117 -4.51 7.69 7.46
C ILE A 117 -3.63 8.57 8.36
N PHE A 118 -2.69 9.34 7.81
CA PHE A 118 -1.84 10.21 8.63
C PHE A 118 -2.60 11.30 9.36
N ALA A 119 -3.64 11.88 8.74
CA ALA A 119 -4.50 12.86 9.39
C ALA A 119 -5.28 12.23 10.56
N SER A 120 -5.76 10.99 10.42
CA SER A 120 -6.48 10.29 11.49
C SER A 120 -5.60 10.08 12.74
N LEU A 121 -4.29 9.85 12.55
CA LEU A 121 -3.33 9.72 13.64
C LEU A 121 -3.13 11.01 14.44
N VAL A 122 -3.31 12.17 13.82
CA VAL A 122 -3.24 13.48 14.51
C VAL A 122 -4.49 13.70 15.36
N SER A 123 -5.66 13.34 14.84
CA SER A 123 -6.95 13.56 15.50
C SER A 123 -7.29 12.52 16.59
N GLY A 124 -6.52 11.43 16.69
CA GLY A 124 -6.86 10.28 17.54
C GLY A 124 -8.10 9.51 17.07
N ALA A 125 -8.56 9.77 15.84
CA ALA A 125 -9.72 9.12 15.26
C ALA A 125 -9.35 7.73 14.72
N ALA A 126 -10.28 6.77 14.81
CA ALA A 126 -10.05 5.45 14.24
C ALA A 126 -9.80 5.57 12.72
N PRO A 127 -8.81 4.84 12.18
CA PRO A 127 -8.45 4.99 10.78
C PRO A 127 -9.54 4.49 9.83
N VAL A 128 -9.70 5.21 8.72
CA VAL A 128 -10.73 4.97 7.71
C VAL A 128 -10.45 3.66 6.99
N GLN A 129 -11.42 2.74 6.99
CA GLN A 129 -11.40 1.57 6.13
C GLN A 129 -11.99 1.94 4.76
N PRO A 130 -11.37 1.54 3.65
CA PRO A 130 -11.93 1.79 2.33
C PRO A 130 -13.14 0.87 2.18
N GLU A 131 -14.33 1.45 2.14
CA GLU A 131 -15.52 0.72 1.74
C GLU A 131 -15.35 0.30 0.28
N LEU A 132 -15.10 -0.98 0.04
CA LEU A 132 -15.14 -1.54 -1.31
C LEU A 132 -16.55 -1.30 -1.86
N PRO A 133 -16.70 -0.84 -3.11
CA PRO A 133 -18.01 -0.86 -3.75
C PRO A 133 -18.47 -2.33 -3.81
N SER A 134 -19.48 -2.68 -3.00
CA SER A 134 -20.17 -3.95 -3.12
C SER A 134 -20.91 -3.92 -4.44
N CYS A 135 -20.28 -4.42 -5.50
CA CYS A 135 -20.93 -4.67 -6.78
C CYS A 135 -21.89 -5.87 -6.61
N SER A 136 -23.01 -5.66 -5.93
CA SER A 136 -24.19 -6.54 -5.99
C SER A 136 -25.21 -5.88 -6.91
N ARG A 137 -24.94 -5.86 -8.21
CA ARG A 137 -25.99 -5.70 -9.21
C ARG A 137 -26.36 -7.07 -9.71
N THR A 138 -27.26 -7.74 -8.98
CA THR A 138 -27.94 -8.94 -9.47
C THR A 138 -28.75 -8.53 -10.69
N VAL A 139 -28.26 -8.85 -11.89
CA VAL A 139 -29.06 -8.77 -13.11
C VAL A 139 -29.83 -10.09 -13.21
N ALA A 140 -31.14 -10.02 -13.01
CA ALA A 140 -32.04 -11.13 -13.29
C ALA A 140 -32.02 -11.43 -14.80
N VAL A 141 -31.50 -12.59 -15.19
CA VAL A 141 -31.58 -13.09 -16.57
C VAL A 141 -32.97 -13.70 -16.76
N ARG A 142 -33.79 -13.09 -17.64
CA ARG A 142 -35.02 -13.73 -18.15
C ARG A 142 -34.62 -14.70 -19.27
N ASN A 143 -35.02 -15.95 -19.13
CA ASN A 143 -34.84 -16.98 -20.15
C ASN A 143 -35.65 -16.62 -21.41
N GLY A 144 -34.95 -16.40 -22.53
CA GLY A 144 -35.52 -16.27 -23.86
C GLY A 144 -34.79 -17.21 -24.81
N SER A 145 -35.51 -18.21 -25.30
CA SER A 145 -35.06 -19.18 -26.28
C SER A 145 -34.75 -18.52 -27.63
N VAL A 146 -33.58 -18.80 -28.20
CA VAL A 146 -33.38 -18.69 -29.65
C VAL A 146 -32.36 -19.72 -30.13
N SER A 147 -32.84 -20.61 -31.00
CA SER A 147 -32.07 -21.52 -31.83
C SER A 147 -31.19 -20.73 -32.80
N GLY A 148 -29.93 -21.13 -33.00
CA GLY A 148 -29.10 -20.56 -34.06
C GLY A 148 -27.62 -20.92 -34.00
N LEU A 149 -27.25 -21.93 -34.80
CA LEU A 149 -26.02 -22.10 -35.58
C LEU A 149 -24.65 -21.80 -34.93
N ALA A 150 -23.85 -22.88 -34.89
CA ALA A 150 -22.47 -22.93 -34.48
C ALA A 150 -21.57 -21.91 -35.20
N SER A 151 -20.69 -21.28 -34.43
CA SER A 151 -19.45 -20.69 -34.92
C SER A 151 -18.34 -21.00 -33.92
N SER A 152 -17.21 -21.43 -34.48
CA SER A 152 -16.04 -22.03 -33.84
C SER A 152 -15.52 -21.28 -32.61
N PRO A 153 -14.89 -21.97 -31.64
CA PRO A 153 -14.30 -21.31 -30.48
C PRO A 153 -13.05 -20.53 -30.91
N THR A 154 -13.21 -19.21 -31.07
CA THR A 154 -12.07 -18.29 -31.01
C THR A 154 -11.49 -18.38 -29.60
N THR A 155 -10.38 -19.11 -29.50
CA THR A 155 -9.55 -19.12 -28.28
C THR A 155 -8.99 -17.71 -28.11
N VAL A 156 -9.65 -16.89 -27.30
CA VAL A 156 -9.05 -15.68 -26.76
C VAL A 156 -7.98 -16.14 -25.78
N ARG A 157 -6.74 -16.23 -26.26
CA ARG A 157 -5.59 -16.34 -25.38
C ARG A 157 -5.51 -15.02 -24.60
N PHE A 158 -5.92 -15.06 -23.34
CA PHE A 158 -5.45 -14.05 -22.39
C PHE A 158 -3.94 -14.17 -22.32
N ALA A 159 -3.24 -13.22 -22.93
CA ALA A 159 -1.81 -13.07 -22.72
C ALA A 159 -1.59 -12.73 -21.24
N PRO A 160 -0.84 -13.54 -20.48
CA PRO A 160 -0.34 -13.09 -19.19
C PRO A 160 0.67 -11.95 -19.44
N CYS A 161 0.61 -10.92 -18.60
CA CYS A 161 1.73 -9.98 -18.47
C CYS A 161 2.92 -10.66 -17.80
#